data_AF-V5ZCB6-F1
#
_entry.id   AF-V5ZCB6-F1
#
_cell.length_a   1.000
_cell.length_b   1.000
_cell.length_c   1.000
_cell.angle_alpha   90.00
_cell.angle_beta   90.00
_cell.angle_gamma   90.00
#
_symmetry.space_group_name_H-M   'P 1'
#
loop_
_entity.id
_entity.type
_entity.pdbx_description
1 polymer ?
#
loop_
_entity_poly.entity_id
_entity_poly.type
_entity_poly.pdbx_seq_one_letter_code
_entity_poly.pdbx_strand_id
1 'polypeptide(L)'
;MNSILYNSPEDITSVDLTIRAVSGNNAPVIYANGRNQLPLEIIVKASKENADHTESILQFSKEVWIALLNLRHAESDDLLTRQGTTGWCFTATENDYSLEVLTREYSAESSHREHGDTLITLYFYTDEISTTRIAVSIDTDGGKHFTTADNSTVVERSSVTVRAFQPVSYLKGDLIQDRVTDQGKARIAMHYTGDNGTWSKNFDAHYDNIYISIKYKIRHYTVYNYGADGQTDADYPEKIAQYWVYDNDQHMLIANQSDLPAGESHNGFYGRASWFEILSANTSIANYDLFLTYQYNDRPNTLCWTHFSFSASDEWILPGDMALHVNDTKLQQYNLNPWFDFYDLYGNYASFSIHYNPTSHEIEVNQK
;
A
#
# COMPACT_ATOMS: atom_id res chain seq x y z
N MET A 1 -14.48 -15.93 42.46
CA MET A 1 -14.11 -14.94 41.41
C MET A 1 -12.70 -14.49 41.74
N ASN A 2 -11.70 -14.99 41.01
CA ASN A 2 -10.31 -14.57 41.20
C ASN A 2 -10.12 -13.27 40.41
N SER A 3 -10.20 -12.12 41.07
CA SER A 3 -9.63 -10.90 40.49
C SER A 3 -8.13 -11.11 40.45
N ILE A 4 -7.55 -11.21 39.27
CA ILE A 4 -6.10 -11.12 39.11
C ILE A 4 -5.72 -9.72 39.60
N LEU A 5 -5.15 -9.64 40.80
CA LEU A 5 -4.55 -8.41 41.32
C LEU A 5 -3.26 -8.21 40.51
N TYR A 6 -3.31 -7.31 39.54
CA TYR A 6 -2.12 -6.89 38.83
C TYR A 6 -1.20 -6.13 39.79
N ASN A 7 0.09 -6.42 39.73
CA ASN A 7 1.10 -5.73 40.53
C ASN A 7 1.25 -4.27 40.06
N SER A 8 1.78 -3.41 40.93
CA SER A 8 2.11 -2.03 40.57
C SER A 8 3.49 -1.96 39.90
N PRO A 9 3.67 -1.23 38.79
CA PRO A 9 5.00 -0.99 38.21
C PRO A 9 5.99 -0.32 39.18
N GLU A 10 5.50 0.42 40.18
CA GLU A 10 6.35 1.08 41.17
C GLU A 10 7.06 0.10 42.12
N ASP A 11 6.53 -1.12 42.21
CA ASP A 11 7.10 -2.19 43.03
C ASP A 11 8.37 -2.81 42.41
N ILE A 12 8.69 -2.51 41.14
CA ILE A 12 9.84 -3.11 40.45
C ILE A 12 11.14 -2.72 41.16
N THR A 13 11.93 -3.69 41.59
CA THR A 13 13.27 -3.47 42.15
C THR A 13 14.37 -3.94 41.22
N SER A 14 14.10 -4.95 40.40
CA SER A 14 15.04 -5.57 39.45
C SER A 14 14.29 -6.04 38.20
N VAL A 15 15.00 -6.05 37.08
CA VAL A 15 14.46 -6.52 35.79
C VAL A 15 15.51 -7.30 35.01
N ASP A 16 15.06 -8.34 34.33
CA ASP A 16 15.79 -9.01 33.25
C ASP A 16 15.21 -8.48 31.93
N LEU A 17 16.05 -7.85 31.10
CA LEU A 17 15.66 -7.26 29.82
C LEU A 17 16.60 -7.75 28.72
N THR A 18 16.02 -8.32 27.67
CA THR A 18 16.73 -8.71 26.45
C THR A 18 16.00 -8.17 25.23
N ILE A 19 16.74 -7.64 24.27
CA ILE A 19 16.22 -7.16 22.99
C ILE A 19 16.90 -7.89 21.82
N ARG A 20 16.13 -8.26 20.80
CA ARG A 20 16.64 -8.86 19.56
C ARG A 20 15.73 -8.58 18.37
N ALA A 21 16.26 -8.68 17.15
CA ALA A 21 15.41 -8.68 15.96
C ALA A 21 14.64 -10.00 15.86
N VAL A 22 13.36 -9.96 15.43
CA VAL A 22 12.54 -11.17 15.21
C VAL A 22 13.21 -12.14 14.22
N SER A 23 13.92 -11.61 13.23
CA SER A 23 14.65 -12.42 12.24
C SER A 23 15.84 -13.20 12.81
N GLY A 24 16.30 -12.85 14.02
CA GLY A 24 17.56 -13.32 14.57
C GLY A 24 18.80 -12.69 13.94
N ASN A 25 18.64 -11.71 13.03
CA ASN A 25 19.78 -10.98 12.49
C ASN A 25 20.38 -10.06 13.58
N ASN A 26 21.70 -10.07 13.70
CA ASN A 26 22.44 -9.21 14.64
C ASN A 26 22.64 -7.79 14.10
N ALA A 27 22.50 -7.60 12.79
CA ALA A 27 22.61 -6.32 12.12
C ALA A 27 21.51 -6.14 11.05
N PRO A 28 20.22 -6.15 11.46
CA PRO A 28 19.10 -6.03 10.54
C PRO A 28 19.12 -4.73 9.74
N VAL A 29 18.52 -4.80 8.55
CA VAL A 29 18.46 -3.70 7.59
C VAL A 29 17.02 -3.33 7.28
N ILE A 30 16.73 -2.03 7.25
CA ILE A 30 15.44 -1.48 6.79
C ILE A 30 15.66 -0.32 5.81
N TYR A 31 14.63 0.03 5.05
CA TYR A 31 14.63 1.27 4.27
C TYR A 31 14.14 2.45 5.13
N ALA A 32 14.84 3.57 5.04
CA ALA A 32 14.56 4.81 5.75
C ALA A 32 13.41 5.61 5.09
N ASN A 33 12.22 5.00 4.96
CA ASN A 33 11.05 5.59 4.29
C ASN A 33 9.89 5.93 5.26
N GLY A 34 10.14 5.80 6.57
CA GLY A 34 9.16 6.00 7.65
C GLY A 34 8.04 4.95 7.73
N ARG A 35 8.00 3.99 6.80
CA ARG A 35 6.96 2.94 6.73
C ARG A 35 7.52 1.56 7.02
N ASN A 36 8.72 1.26 6.55
CA ASN A 36 9.34 -0.04 6.76
C ASN A 36 9.61 -0.26 8.25
N GLN A 37 8.91 -1.22 8.84
CA GLN A 37 9.04 -1.55 10.25
C GLN A 37 9.94 -2.78 10.44
N LEU A 38 10.92 -2.66 11.32
CA LEU A 38 11.67 -3.77 11.87
C LEU A 38 10.98 -4.26 13.14
N PRO A 39 10.45 -5.50 13.16
CA PRO A 39 9.95 -6.08 14.39
C PRO A 39 11.09 -6.49 15.33
N LEU A 40 11.03 -5.98 16.56
CA LEU A 40 11.96 -6.26 17.65
C LEU A 40 11.25 -7.03 18.75
N GLU A 41 11.84 -8.14 19.17
CA GLU A 41 11.42 -8.93 20.32
C GLU A 41 12.12 -8.44 21.58
N ILE A 42 11.32 -8.16 22.60
CA ILE A 42 11.76 -7.83 23.94
C ILE A 42 11.27 -8.92 24.87
N ILE A 43 12.22 -9.62 25.50
CA ILE A 43 11.94 -10.57 26.57
C ILE A 43 12.17 -9.82 27.88
N VAL A 44 11.13 -9.75 28.70
CA VAL A 44 11.14 -8.97 29.93
C VAL A 44 10.60 -9.78 31.10
N LYS A 45 11.25 -9.61 32.24
CA LYS A 45 10.82 -10.14 33.54
C LYS A 45 11.15 -9.09 34.61
N ALA A 46 10.21 -8.82 35.51
CA ALA A 46 10.43 -7.92 36.63
C ALA A 46 10.18 -8.63 37.96
N SER A 47 10.97 -8.27 38.96
CA SER A 47 10.82 -8.75 40.34
C SER A 47 10.79 -7.60 41.34
N LYS A 48 10.23 -7.92 42.50
CA LYS A 48 10.20 -7.08 43.71
C LYS A 48 10.94 -7.81 44.82
N GLU A 49 11.87 -7.11 45.46
CA GLU A 49 12.46 -7.53 46.72
C GLU A 49 11.46 -7.31 47.88
N ASN A 50 11.16 -8.38 48.60
CA ASN A 50 10.31 -8.37 49.79
C ASN A 50 11.10 -7.95 51.04
N ALA A 51 10.38 -7.63 52.12
CA ALA A 51 11.00 -7.24 53.39
C ALA A 51 11.88 -8.32 54.04
N ASP A 52 11.73 -9.58 53.63
CA ASP A 52 12.54 -10.73 54.06
C ASP A 52 13.71 -11.03 53.10
N HIS A 53 14.01 -10.12 52.17
CA HIS A 53 15.03 -10.26 51.12
C HIS A 53 14.77 -11.40 50.12
N THR A 54 13.53 -11.90 50.04
CA THR A 54 13.11 -12.81 48.96
C THR A 54 12.66 -12.01 47.74
N GLU A 55 12.80 -12.56 46.54
CA GLU A 55 12.26 -11.95 45.32
C GLU A 55 10.92 -12.56 44.92
N SER A 56 9.99 -11.71 44.51
CA SER A 56 8.71 -12.11 43.91
C SER A 56 8.61 -11.58 42.49
N ILE A 57 8.26 -12.47 41.55
CA ILE A 57 8.04 -12.11 40.14
C ILE A 57 6.74 -11.32 40.03
N LEU A 58 6.81 -10.15 39.42
CA LEU A 58 5.67 -9.28 39.19
C LEU A 58 4.94 -9.70 37.92
N GLN A 59 3.61 -9.66 37.97
CA GLN A 59 2.73 -10.02 36.85
C GLN A 59 1.99 -8.77 36.38
N PHE A 60 2.24 -8.38 35.14
CA PHE A 60 1.58 -7.25 34.48
C PHE A 60 0.79 -7.73 33.26
N SER A 61 -0.26 -7.00 32.88
CA SER A 61 -0.91 -7.23 31.59
C SER A 61 0.02 -6.81 30.44
N LYS A 62 -0.27 -7.29 29.23
CA LYS A 62 0.51 -6.93 28.03
C LYS A 62 0.49 -5.42 27.77
N GLU A 63 -0.64 -4.77 28.03
CA GLU A 63 -0.85 -3.33 27.84
C GLU A 63 0.02 -2.53 28.81
N VAL A 64 0.13 -2.97 30.06
CA VAL A 64 1.02 -2.36 31.05
C VAL A 64 2.47 -2.50 30.62
N TRP A 65 2.89 -3.68 30.15
CA TRP A 65 4.24 -3.85 29.62
C TRP A 65 4.54 -2.93 28.43
N ILE A 66 3.60 -2.82 27.47
CA ILE A 66 3.74 -1.91 26.33
C ILE A 66 3.82 -0.44 26.78
N ALA A 67 3.12 -0.06 27.85
CA ALA A 67 3.20 1.29 28.39
C ALA A 67 4.56 1.58 29.04
N LEU A 68 5.14 0.60 29.74
CA LEU A 68 6.42 0.74 30.45
C LEU A 68 7.65 0.68 29.55
N LEU A 69 7.60 -0.12 28.48
CA LEU A 69 8.76 -0.37 27.63
C LEU A 69 9.02 0.77 26.65
N ASN A 70 10.24 1.27 26.62
CA ASN A 70 10.70 2.27 25.66
C ASN A 70 11.88 1.75 24.86
N LEU A 71 12.06 2.28 23.64
CA LEU A 71 13.29 2.08 22.88
C LEU A 71 14.18 3.31 23.02
N ARG A 72 15.49 3.07 23.12
CA ARG A 72 16.51 4.11 23.32
C ARG A 72 17.71 3.92 22.38
N HIS A 73 18.43 5.02 22.12
CA HIS A 73 19.75 4.94 21.51
C HIS A 73 20.70 4.27 22.50
N ALA A 74 21.33 3.16 22.13
CA ALA A 74 22.15 2.39 23.07
C ALA A 74 23.37 3.18 23.55
N GLU A 75 23.91 4.07 22.72
CA GLU A 75 25.13 4.83 23.01
C GLU A 75 24.89 5.98 24.01
N SER A 76 23.77 6.69 23.90
CA SER A 76 23.46 7.87 24.73
C SER A 76 22.37 7.63 25.77
N ASP A 77 21.62 6.54 25.65
CA ASP A 77 20.38 6.30 26.36
C ASP A 77 19.30 7.36 26.07
N ASP A 78 19.39 8.07 24.94
CA ASP A 78 18.33 9.01 24.54
C ASP A 78 17.08 8.28 24.07
N LEU A 79 15.91 8.81 24.44
CA LEU A 79 14.61 8.22 24.11
C LEU A 79 14.27 8.35 22.63
N LEU A 80 13.82 7.26 22.00
CA LEU A 80 13.24 7.31 20.66
C LEU A 80 11.81 7.84 20.70
N THR A 81 11.36 8.45 19.61
CA THR A 81 9.99 8.98 19.56
C THR A 81 9.00 7.84 19.36
N ARG A 82 8.14 7.60 20.37
CA ARG A 82 7.02 6.68 20.22
C ARG A 82 5.98 7.27 19.25
N GLN A 83 5.62 6.52 18.21
CA GLN A 83 4.67 6.90 17.17
C GLN A 83 5.04 8.24 16.47
N GLY A 84 6.33 8.54 16.36
CA GLY A 84 6.83 9.72 15.64
C GLY A 84 6.76 9.55 14.12
N THR A 85 6.95 10.66 13.41
CA THR A 85 6.98 10.71 11.92
C THR A 85 8.35 11.02 11.34
N THR A 86 9.32 11.39 12.17
CA THR A 86 10.67 11.81 11.76
C THR A 86 11.70 11.31 12.76
N GLY A 87 12.87 10.95 12.30
CA GLY A 87 13.93 10.35 13.09
C GLY A 87 13.66 8.89 13.44
N TRP A 88 14.44 8.36 14.38
CA TRP A 88 14.27 7.01 14.88
C TRP A 88 13.05 6.90 15.80
N CYS A 89 12.08 6.11 15.36
CA CYS A 89 10.77 5.99 15.98
C CYS A 89 10.40 4.55 16.27
N PHE A 90 9.41 4.35 17.14
CA PHE A 90 8.87 3.02 17.41
C PHE A 90 7.39 3.04 17.76
N THR A 91 6.72 1.90 17.59
CA THR A 91 5.30 1.72 17.93
C THR A 91 5.04 0.28 18.40
N ALA A 92 3.91 0.07 19.08
CA ALA A 92 3.44 -1.28 19.41
C ALA A 92 2.53 -1.87 18.34
N THR A 93 2.20 -1.11 17.28
CA THR A 93 1.27 -1.50 16.23
C THR A 93 2.00 -1.85 14.94
N GLU A 94 1.81 -3.09 14.49
CA GLU A 94 2.32 -3.59 13.21
C GLU A 94 1.63 -2.90 12.03
N ASN A 95 2.39 -2.62 10.96
CA ASN A 95 1.83 -2.21 9.67
C ASN A 95 2.12 -3.25 8.57
N ASP A 96 1.59 -3.00 7.37
CA ASP A 96 1.75 -3.86 6.20
C ASP A 96 3.19 -4.02 5.68
N TYR A 97 4.14 -3.23 6.18
CA TYR A 97 5.53 -3.11 5.72
C TYR A 97 6.53 -3.56 6.80
N SER A 98 6.10 -4.47 7.68
CA SER A 98 6.86 -5.00 8.80
C SER A 98 7.82 -6.11 8.37
N LEU A 99 8.76 -5.79 7.48
CA LEU A 99 9.69 -6.75 6.91
C LEU A 99 11.12 -6.23 6.90
N GLU A 100 12.06 -7.05 7.36
CA GLU A 100 13.49 -6.75 7.20
C GLU A 100 13.93 -6.90 5.73
N VAL A 101 14.85 -6.04 5.28
CA VAL A 101 15.55 -6.20 4.00
C VAL A 101 16.53 -7.36 4.11
N LEU A 102 16.04 -8.57 3.82
CA LEU A 102 16.85 -9.79 3.87
C LEU A 102 17.92 -9.76 2.79
N THR A 103 19.18 -9.73 3.22
CA THR A 103 20.33 -9.97 2.33
C THR A 103 20.75 -11.45 2.31
N ARG A 104 20.27 -12.23 3.29
CA ARG A 104 20.47 -13.69 3.47
C ARG A 104 19.29 -14.27 4.25
N GLU A 105 19.11 -15.59 4.18
CA GLU A 105 18.19 -16.31 5.05
C GLU A 105 18.79 -16.42 6.46
N TYR A 106 18.01 -15.99 7.47
CA TYR A 106 18.36 -16.13 8.88
C TYR A 106 17.31 -17.01 9.55
N SER A 107 17.78 -17.98 10.34
CA SER A 107 16.94 -18.80 11.20
C SER A 107 16.99 -18.18 12.58
N ALA A 108 15.88 -17.58 13.02
CA ALA A 108 15.74 -17.20 14.42
C ALA A 108 15.71 -18.47 15.27
N GLU A 109 16.74 -18.67 16.10
CA GLU A 109 16.66 -19.70 17.14
C GLU A 109 15.52 -19.34 18.10
N SER A 110 14.70 -20.33 18.44
CA SER A 110 13.62 -20.16 19.40
C SER A 110 14.20 -19.63 20.71
N SER A 111 13.71 -18.49 21.21
CA SER A 111 14.13 -18.00 22.53
C SER A 111 13.78 -19.04 23.58
N HIS A 112 14.76 -19.48 24.36
CA HIS A 112 14.47 -20.12 25.64
C HIS A 112 13.78 -19.10 26.53
N ARG A 113 12.53 -19.40 26.93
CA ARG A 113 11.76 -18.59 27.88
C ARG A 113 11.82 -19.27 29.24
N GLU A 114 12.24 -18.53 30.24
CA GLU A 114 12.21 -18.96 31.62
C GLU A 114 10.84 -18.69 32.27
N HIS A 115 10.62 -19.25 33.45
CA HIS A 115 9.41 -18.97 34.21
C HIS A 115 9.37 -17.48 34.59
N GLY A 116 8.30 -16.78 34.17
CA GLY A 116 8.08 -15.37 34.47
C GLY A 116 8.41 -14.42 33.31
N ASP A 117 9.00 -14.94 32.23
CA ASP A 117 9.30 -14.16 31.05
C ASP A 117 8.03 -13.78 30.28
N THR A 118 7.96 -12.52 29.89
CA THR A 118 6.97 -12.02 28.95
C THR A 118 7.67 -11.61 27.66
N LEU A 119 7.16 -12.07 26.51
CA LEU A 119 7.62 -11.60 25.21
C LEU A 119 6.70 -10.48 24.72
N ILE A 120 7.29 -9.31 24.43
CA ILE A 120 6.65 -8.17 23.81
C ILE A 120 7.33 -7.88 22.48
N THR A 121 6.54 -7.59 21.45
CA THR A 121 7.07 -7.14 20.15
C THR A 121 6.78 -5.66 19.99
N LEU A 122 7.81 -4.88 19.67
CA LEU A 122 7.70 -3.49 19.25
C LEU A 122 8.24 -3.36 17.82
N TYR A 123 7.73 -2.36 17.11
CA TYR A 123 8.05 -2.12 15.70
C TYR A 123 8.85 -0.83 15.57
N PHE A 124 10.05 -0.95 15.05
CA PHE A 124 11.04 0.10 14.95
C PHE A 124 11.19 0.59 13.51
N TYR A 125 11.23 1.90 13.28
CA TYR A 125 11.28 2.48 11.94
C TYR A 125 11.94 3.86 11.93
N THR A 126 12.31 4.36 10.76
CA THR A 126 12.97 5.67 10.59
C THR A 126 12.79 6.24 9.18
N ASP A 127 13.00 7.54 9.04
CA ASP A 127 13.24 8.25 7.78
C ASP A 127 14.71 8.73 7.64
N GLU A 128 15.56 8.46 8.64
CA GLU A 128 16.97 8.84 8.63
C GLU A 128 17.87 7.73 8.07
N ILE A 129 18.76 8.12 7.15
CA ILE A 129 19.75 7.21 6.56
C ILE A 129 20.97 7.17 7.47
N SER A 130 20.94 6.31 8.47
CA SER A 130 22.05 6.12 9.39
C SER A 130 22.08 4.69 9.96
N THR A 131 23.14 4.38 10.70
CA THR A 131 23.22 3.17 11.51
C THR A 131 23.11 3.57 12.97
N THR A 132 22.27 2.87 13.74
CA THR A 132 22.11 3.11 15.18
C THR A 132 22.11 1.78 15.93
N ARG A 133 22.43 1.79 17.22
CA ARG A 133 22.15 0.67 18.11
C ARG A 133 20.95 0.99 18.99
N ILE A 134 20.03 0.04 19.09
CA ILE A 134 18.80 0.18 19.84
C ILE A 134 18.87 -0.63 21.11
N ALA A 135 18.67 0.05 22.22
CA ALA A 135 18.47 -0.52 23.55
C ALA A 135 16.98 -0.45 23.93
N VAL A 136 16.62 -1.20 24.97
CA VAL A 136 15.29 -1.16 25.58
C VAL A 136 15.40 -0.64 27.00
N SER A 137 14.43 0.16 27.43
CA SER A 137 14.31 0.60 28.82
C SER A 137 12.92 0.37 29.40
N ILE A 138 12.87 0.31 30.73
CA ILE A 138 11.68 0.47 31.55
C ILE A 138 11.87 1.75 32.37
N ASP A 139 10.94 2.67 32.22
CA ASP A 139 10.84 3.89 33.01
C ASP A 139 9.58 3.77 33.91
N THR A 140 9.74 3.83 35.23
CA THR A 140 8.60 3.85 36.18
C THR A 140 8.27 5.28 36.60
N ASP A 141 7.02 5.55 36.98
CA ASP A 141 6.58 6.89 37.38
C ASP A 141 7.28 7.37 38.66
N GLY A 142 7.75 6.44 39.50
CA GLY A 142 8.59 6.69 40.67
C GLY A 142 10.05 7.01 40.36
N GLY A 143 10.42 7.14 39.08
CA GLY A 143 11.74 7.58 38.64
C GLY A 143 12.80 6.48 38.59
N LYS A 144 12.40 5.20 38.69
CA LYS A 144 13.33 4.09 38.45
C LYS A 144 13.51 3.92 36.95
N HIS A 145 14.75 3.71 36.55
CA HIS A 145 15.15 3.57 35.17
C HIS A 145 16.01 2.32 35.01
N PHE A 146 15.54 1.38 34.21
CA PHE A 146 16.24 0.15 33.87
C PHE A 146 16.47 0.13 32.38
N THR A 147 17.71 0.00 31.92
CA THR A 147 18.04 0.08 30.49
C THR A 147 19.14 -0.89 30.13
N THR A 148 19.09 -1.37 28.88
CA THR A 148 20.14 -2.19 28.28
C THR A 148 21.19 -1.35 27.54
N ALA A 149 21.10 -0.01 27.60
CA ALA A 149 22.05 0.92 27.00
C ALA A 149 23.47 0.77 27.58
N ASP A 150 24.47 1.23 26.83
CA ASP A 150 25.89 1.02 27.12
C ASP A 150 26.35 1.68 28.43
N ASN A 151 25.67 2.76 28.82
CA ASN A 151 25.92 3.51 30.06
C ASN A 151 25.26 2.87 31.30
N SER A 152 24.48 1.79 31.15
CA SER A 152 23.80 1.12 32.26
C SER A 152 24.78 0.46 33.23
N THR A 153 24.49 0.60 34.51
CA THR A 153 25.14 -0.13 35.62
C THR A 153 24.19 -1.12 36.29
N VAL A 154 22.94 -1.21 35.85
CA VAL A 154 21.84 -1.86 36.60
C VAL A 154 21.33 -3.13 35.91
N VAL A 155 21.44 -3.22 34.58
CA VAL A 155 20.90 -4.34 33.78
C VAL A 155 21.98 -4.88 32.83
N GLU A 156 21.81 -6.11 32.34
CA GLU A 156 22.66 -6.68 31.30
C GLU A 156 22.69 -5.79 30.04
N ARG A 157 23.89 -5.67 29.44
CA ARG A 157 24.09 -4.90 28.21
C ARG A 157 23.64 -5.74 27.02
N SER A 158 22.58 -5.30 26.36
CA SER A 158 22.01 -5.95 25.18
C SER A 158 21.44 -4.89 24.23
N SER A 159 21.75 -4.99 22.94
CA SER A 159 21.30 -4.00 21.95
C SER A 159 21.26 -4.60 20.55
N VAL A 160 20.44 -4.05 19.68
CA VAL A 160 20.36 -4.45 18.26
C VAL A 160 20.95 -3.34 17.40
N THR A 161 21.95 -3.67 16.57
CA THR A 161 22.49 -2.70 15.59
C THR A 161 21.59 -2.69 14.36
N VAL A 162 20.96 -1.57 14.04
CA VAL A 162 20.09 -1.47 12.85
C VAL A 162 20.70 -0.52 11.84
N ARG A 163 20.72 -0.94 10.58
CA ARG A 163 21.17 -0.11 9.45
C ARG A 163 19.96 0.34 8.64
N ALA A 164 19.79 1.64 8.47
CA ALA A 164 18.76 2.19 7.61
C ALA A 164 19.37 2.66 6.28
N PHE A 165 18.83 2.16 5.17
CA PHE A 165 19.26 2.50 3.82
C PHE A 165 18.37 3.56 3.18
N GLN A 166 18.93 4.26 2.19
CA GLN A 166 18.16 5.13 1.31
C GLN A 166 16.95 4.36 0.74
N PRO A 167 15.73 4.93 0.82
CA PRO A 167 14.55 4.39 0.13
C PRO A 167 14.81 4.09 -1.35
N VAL A 168 14.15 3.06 -1.86
CA VAL A 168 14.18 2.78 -3.31
C VAL A 168 13.34 3.82 -4.03
N SER A 169 13.95 4.55 -4.96
CA SER A 169 13.23 5.41 -5.90
C SER A 169 13.12 4.68 -7.23
N TYR A 170 11.92 4.23 -7.57
CA TYR A 170 11.68 3.57 -8.85
C TYR A 170 11.62 4.57 -9.98
N LEU A 171 12.39 4.33 -11.03
CA LEU A 171 12.37 5.06 -12.29
C LEU A 171 11.63 4.26 -13.35
N LYS A 172 11.30 4.90 -14.49
CA LYS A 172 10.67 4.23 -15.62
C LYS A 172 11.44 2.97 -16.07
N GLY A 173 12.77 3.01 -16.01
CA GLY A 173 13.63 1.88 -16.36
C GLY A 173 13.59 0.69 -15.39
N ASP A 174 13.05 0.90 -14.18
CA ASP A 174 12.86 -0.17 -13.18
C ASP A 174 11.52 -0.91 -13.37
N LEU A 175 10.65 -0.38 -14.24
CA LEU A 175 9.39 -1.01 -14.58
C LEU A 175 9.62 -2.14 -15.58
N ILE A 176 9.14 -3.32 -15.22
CA ILE A 176 9.02 -4.45 -16.12
C ILE A 176 7.61 -4.37 -16.72
N GLN A 177 7.54 -4.16 -18.03
CA GLN A 177 6.31 -4.00 -18.78
C GLN A 177 6.11 -5.19 -19.70
N ASP A 178 4.99 -5.89 -19.52
CA ASP A 178 4.59 -6.98 -20.39
C ASP A 178 3.28 -6.62 -21.09
N ARG A 179 3.31 -6.61 -22.42
CA ARG A 179 2.12 -6.36 -23.23
C ARG A 179 1.48 -7.68 -23.65
N VAL A 180 0.18 -7.80 -23.43
CA VAL A 180 -0.65 -8.87 -23.98
C VAL A 180 -1.64 -8.22 -24.93
N THR A 181 -1.38 -8.40 -26.21
CA THR A 181 -2.27 -7.97 -27.30
C THR A 181 -3.13 -9.15 -27.69
N ASP A 182 -4.44 -8.99 -27.67
CA ASP A 182 -5.34 -9.88 -28.40
C ASP A 182 -5.81 -9.14 -29.66
N GLN A 183 -5.20 -9.51 -30.78
CA GLN A 183 -5.64 -9.03 -32.09
C GLN A 183 -6.94 -9.71 -32.55
N GLY A 184 -7.48 -10.66 -31.77
CA GLY A 184 -8.83 -11.18 -31.92
C GLY A 184 -9.88 -10.12 -31.59
N LYS A 185 -10.97 -10.12 -32.34
CA LYS A 185 -12.13 -9.26 -32.06
C LYS A 185 -12.76 -9.68 -30.73
N ALA A 186 -12.62 -8.87 -29.69
CA ALA A 186 -13.41 -8.98 -28.48
C ALA A 186 -14.80 -8.38 -28.74
N ARG A 187 -15.85 -8.92 -28.10
CA ARG A 187 -17.19 -8.33 -28.15
C ARG A 187 -17.40 -7.47 -26.92
N ILE A 188 -17.47 -6.15 -27.12
CA ILE A 188 -17.84 -5.20 -26.07
C ILE A 188 -19.34 -4.94 -26.16
N ALA A 189 -20.01 -4.91 -25.01
CA ALA A 189 -21.40 -4.50 -24.88
C ALA A 189 -21.46 -3.02 -24.48
N MET A 190 -22.21 -2.22 -25.24
CA MET A 190 -22.53 -0.86 -24.86
C MET A 190 -23.97 -0.79 -24.40
N HIS A 191 -24.18 -0.19 -23.24
CA HIS A 191 -25.49 0.00 -22.64
C HIS A 191 -25.79 1.49 -22.58
N TYR A 192 -26.86 1.87 -23.24
CA TYR A 192 -27.41 3.22 -23.20
C TYR A 192 -28.49 3.31 -22.15
N THR A 193 -28.46 4.38 -21.35
CA THR A 193 -29.59 4.81 -20.53
C THR A 193 -29.77 6.31 -20.65
N GLY A 194 -30.94 6.74 -21.12
CA GLY A 194 -31.35 8.15 -21.17
C GLY A 194 -32.86 8.30 -20.93
N ASP A 195 -33.36 9.54 -21.00
CA ASP A 195 -34.72 9.89 -20.58
C ASP A 195 -35.83 9.10 -21.31
N ASN A 196 -35.59 8.71 -22.57
CA ASN A 196 -36.59 8.08 -23.42
C ASN A 196 -36.37 6.57 -23.66
N GLY A 197 -35.41 5.93 -22.94
CA GLY A 197 -35.25 4.48 -23.00
C GLY A 197 -33.89 3.95 -22.55
N THR A 198 -33.82 2.61 -22.49
CA THR A 198 -32.61 1.85 -22.20
C THR A 198 -32.44 0.80 -23.29
N TRP A 199 -31.23 0.66 -23.83
CA TRP A 199 -30.90 -0.40 -24.81
C TRP A 199 -29.46 -0.84 -24.69
N SER A 200 -29.12 -1.96 -25.33
CA SER A 200 -27.75 -2.49 -25.33
C SER A 200 -27.38 -3.07 -26.69
N LYS A 201 -26.14 -2.84 -27.14
CA LYS A 201 -25.61 -3.33 -28.42
C LYS A 201 -24.20 -3.84 -28.24
N ASN A 202 -23.88 -4.94 -28.93
CA ASN A 202 -22.54 -5.51 -28.95
C ASN A 202 -21.82 -5.13 -30.24
N PHE A 203 -20.54 -4.79 -30.17
CA PHE A 203 -19.67 -4.53 -31.32
C PHE A 203 -18.30 -5.19 -31.17
N ASP A 204 -17.60 -5.31 -32.31
CA ASP A 204 -16.22 -5.81 -32.35
C ASP A 204 -15.26 -4.73 -31.85
N ALA A 205 -14.30 -5.13 -31.04
CA ALA A 205 -13.25 -4.26 -30.52
C ALA A 205 -11.92 -5.01 -30.43
N HIS A 206 -10.84 -4.24 -30.28
CA HIS A 206 -9.51 -4.72 -29.96
C HIS A 206 -9.12 -4.27 -28.55
N TYR A 207 -8.28 -5.05 -27.89
CA TYR A 207 -7.73 -4.67 -26.61
C TYR A 207 -6.25 -5.00 -26.47
N ASP A 208 -5.58 -4.15 -25.71
CA ASP A 208 -4.19 -4.27 -25.32
C ASP A 208 -4.09 -4.17 -23.80
N ASN A 209 -3.54 -5.19 -23.16
CA ASN A 209 -3.19 -5.13 -21.75
C ASN A 209 -1.72 -4.79 -21.60
N ILE A 210 -1.40 -3.85 -20.71
CA ILE A 210 -0.06 -3.62 -20.20
C ILE A 210 -0.01 -4.02 -18.72
N TYR A 211 0.83 -4.99 -18.42
CA TYR A 211 1.13 -5.42 -17.07
C TYR A 211 2.41 -4.74 -16.61
N ILE A 212 2.33 -4.00 -15.51
CA ILE A 212 3.44 -3.27 -14.91
C ILE A 212 3.82 -3.97 -13.62
N SER A 213 5.10 -4.32 -13.52
CA SER A 213 5.69 -4.87 -12.31
C SER A 213 7.03 -4.20 -12.05
N ILE A 214 7.58 -4.41 -10.85
CA ILE A 214 8.87 -3.89 -10.43
C ILE A 214 9.66 -5.01 -9.76
N LYS A 215 10.95 -4.76 -9.48
CA LYS A 215 11.84 -5.73 -8.83
C LYS A 215 11.27 -6.31 -7.52
N TYR A 216 10.63 -5.48 -6.70
CA TYR A 216 9.99 -5.91 -5.45
C TYR A 216 8.48 -6.01 -5.65
N LYS A 217 7.83 -6.99 -5.03
CA LYS A 217 6.37 -7.14 -5.07
C LYS A 217 5.68 -5.82 -4.67
N ILE A 218 4.76 -5.34 -5.51
CA ILE A 218 3.83 -4.25 -5.16
C ILE A 218 2.92 -4.77 -4.05
N ARG A 219 2.88 -4.05 -2.92
CA ARG A 219 2.05 -4.39 -1.77
C ARG A 219 0.69 -3.70 -1.85
N HIS A 220 0.71 -2.42 -2.19
CA HIS A 220 -0.46 -1.56 -2.32
C HIS A 220 -0.27 -0.65 -3.51
N TYR A 221 -1.34 -0.34 -4.23
CA TYR A 221 -1.33 0.75 -5.20
C TYR A 221 -2.63 1.52 -5.18
N THR A 222 -2.58 2.72 -5.71
CA THR A 222 -3.73 3.58 -5.90
C THR A 222 -3.66 4.15 -7.30
N VAL A 223 -4.78 4.13 -8.00
CA VAL A 223 -4.89 4.72 -9.33
C VAL A 223 -5.78 5.94 -9.27
N TYR A 224 -5.38 6.97 -9.99
CA TYR A 224 -6.02 8.27 -9.98
C TYR A 224 -6.32 8.76 -11.40
N ASN A 225 -7.29 9.67 -11.50
CA ASN A 225 -7.71 10.32 -12.73
C ASN A 225 -7.90 11.84 -12.47
N TYR A 226 -7.49 12.72 -13.40
CA TYR A 226 -7.59 14.19 -13.28
C TYR A 226 -8.54 14.76 -14.32
N GLY A 227 -9.50 15.62 -13.93
CA GLY A 227 -10.24 16.51 -14.84
C GLY A 227 -9.34 17.52 -15.57
N ALA A 228 -9.90 18.22 -16.57
CA ALA A 228 -9.17 19.10 -17.51
C ALA A 228 -8.34 20.25 -16.88
N ASP A 229 -8.49 20.51 -15.58
CA ASP A 229 -7.80 21.58 -14.83
C ASP A 229 -6.98 21.05 -13.63
N GLY A 230 -6.82 19.73 -13.48
CA GLY A 230 -6.10 19.13 -12.36
C GLY A 230 -6.84 19.24 -11.02
N GLN A 231 -8.13 19.62 -11.01
CA GLN A 231 -8.97 19.55 -9.81
C GLN A 231 -9.82 18.28 -9.81
N THR A 232 -10.17 17.80 -8.60
CA THR A 232 -11.11 16.70 -8.40
C THR A 232 -12.49 17.14 -8.86
N ASP A 233 -12.95 16.60 -9.98
CA ASP A 233 -14.29 16.87 -10.50
C ASP A 233 -15.24 15.77 -10.01
N ALA A 234 -16.21 16.15 -9.18
CA ALA A 234 -17.05 15.24 -8.38
C ALA A 234 -18.11 14.50 -9.21
N ASP A 235 -18.29 14.87 -10.48
CA ASP A 235 -19.31 14.32 -11.37
C ASP A 235 -18.85 13.09 -12.17
N TYR A 236 -17.60 12.64 -11.98
CA TYR A 236 -17.05 11.47 -12.67
C TYR A 236 -17.28 10.18 -11.87
N PRO A 237 -17.64 9.06 -12.53
CA PRO A 237 -17.67 7.78 -11.84
C PRO A 237 -16.27 7.46 -11.29
N GLU A 238 -16.18 7.04 -10.02
CA GLU A 238 -14.95 6.60 -9.32
C GLU A 238 -14.19 5.46 -10.03
N LYS A 239 -14.69 4.99 -11.19
CA LYS A 239 -14.12 3.89 -11.95
C LYS A 239 -13.17 4.41 -13.02
N ILE A 240 -11.99 3.81 -12.98
CA ILE A 240 -10.76 4.22 -13.64
C ILE A 240 -10.88 4.04 -15.15
N ALA A 241 -11.49 4.99 -15.86
CA ALA A 241 -11.58 4.95 -17.31
C ALA A 241 -11.30 6.33 -17.90
N GLN A 242 -10.38 6.41 -18.85
CA GLN A 242 -10.18 7.58 -19.69
C GLN A 242 -10.54 7.24 -21.13
N TYR A 243 -11.10 8.22 -21.85
CA TYR A 243 -11.62 8.04 -23.19
C TYR A 243 -11.03 9.08 -24.18
N TRP A 244 -10.70 8.65 -25.39
CA TRP A 244 -10.23 9.50 -26.49
C TRP A 244 -10.90 9.13 -27.81
N VAL A 245 -11.10 10.14 -28.66
CA VAL A 245 -11.51 9.99 -30.06
C VAL A 245 -10.33 10.34 -30.95
N TYR A 246 -9.95 9.45 -31.86
CA TYR A 246 -8.87 9.67 -32.83
C TYR A 246 -9.22 8.98 -34.16
N ASP A 247 -9.21 9.72 -35.28
CA ASP A 247 -9.42 9.19 -36.64
C ASP A 247 -10.64 8.23 -36.81
N ASN A 248 -11.79 8.57 -36.21
CA ASN A 248 -13.03 7.75 -36.13
C ASN A 248 -12.93 6.46 -35.29
N ASP A 249 -11.76 6.15 -34.77
CA ASP A 249 -11.57 5.16 -33.73
C ASP A 249 -11.78 5.78 -32.35
N GLN A 250 -12.28 4.95 -31.44
CA GLN A 250 -12.57 5.28 -30.07
C GLN A 250 -11.65 4.46 -29.18
N HIS A 251 -11.01 5.14 -28.24
CA HIS A 251 -10.03 4.56 -27.35
C HIS A 251 -10.44 4.73 -25.89
N MET A 252 -10.17 3.72 -25.07
CA MET A 252 -10.41 3.81 -23.64
C MET A 252 -9.28 3.14 -22.84
N LEU A 253 -8.71 3.81 -21.85
CA LEU A 253 -7.69 3.27 -20.93
C LEU A 253 -8.28 3.07 -19.56
N ILE A 254 -8.07 1.88 -19.00
CA ILE A 254 -8.61 1.49 -17.71
C ILE A 254 -7.55 0.85 -16.87
N ALA A 255 -7.47 1.24 -15.60
CA ALA A 255 -6.71 0.45 -14.64
C ALA A 255 -7.61 -0.55 -13.96
N ASN A 256 -7.11 -1.76 -13.87
CA ASN A 256 -7.76 -2.82 -13.15
C ASN A 256 -7.44 -2.67 -11.66
N GLN A 257 -8.39 -3.00 -10.79
CA GLN A 257 -8.17 -2.95 -9.33
C GLN A 257 -7.31 -4.14 -8.88
N SER A 258 -6.38 -3.91 -7.94
CA SER A 258 -5.45 -4.93 -7.38
C SER A 258 -6.19 -6.01 -6.64
N ASP A 259 -7.35 -5.63 -6.12
CA ASP A 259 -8.03 -6.35 -5.05
C ASP A 259 -8.93 -7.44 -5.64
N LEU A 260 -8.91 -7.62 -6.96
CA LEU A 260 -9.54 -8.75 -7.62
C LEU A 260 -8.77 -10.03 -7.26
N PRO A 261 -9.44 -11.04 -6.69
CA PRO A 261 -8.77 -12.26 -6.26
C PRO A 261 -8.08 -12.96 -7.43
N ALA A 262 -6.91 -13.55 -7.17
CA ALA A 262 -6.24 -14.43 -8.11
C ALA A 262 -7.15 -15.63 -8.45
N GLY A 263 -7.35 -15.91 -9.73
CA GLY A 263 -8.14 -17.02 -10.24
C GLY A 263 -9.49 -16.60 -10.83
N GLU A 264 -9.79 -17.16 -12.01
CA GLU A 264 -11.06 -17.37 -12.77
C GLU A 264 -12.29 -16.46 -12.54
N SER A 265 -12.11 -15.27 -11.98
CA SER A 265 -13.18 -14.30 -11.90
C SER A 265 -13.40 -13.72 -13.29
N HIS A 266 -14.54 -14.09 -13.89
CA HIS A 266 -15.04 -13.50 -15.13
C HIS A 266 -15.52 -12.09 -14.83
N ASN A 267 -14.59 -11.19 -14.55
CA ASN A 267 -14.92 -9.82 -14.21
C ASN A 267 -15.13 -9.04 -15.48
N GLY A 268 -16.33 -8.50 -15.61
CA GLY A 268 -16.60 -7.46 -16.59
C GLY A 268 -15.79 -6.22 -16.23
N PHE A 269 -15.02 -5.70 -17.17
CA PHE A 269 -14.63 -4.30 -17.12
C PHE A 269 -15.88 -3.43 -17.28
N TYR A 270 -15.93 -2.28 -16.57
CA TYR A 270 -16.97 -1.26 -16.70
C TYR A 270 -16.35 0.11 -16.93
N GLY A 271 -16.62 0.73 -18.07
CA GLY A 271 -16.28 2.13 -18.33
C GLY A 271 -17.53 2.89 -18.71
N ARG A 272 -17.68 4.10 -18.20
CA ARG A 272 -18.82 4.96 -18.50
C ARG A 272 -18.32 6.19 -19.25
N ALA A 273 -18.85 6.42 -20.43
CA ALA A 273 -18.85 7.72 -21.08
C ALA A 273 -20.24 8.32 -20.90
N SER A 274 -20.31 9.53 -20.34
CA SER A 274 -21.55 10.28 -20.23
C SER A 274 -21.52 11.41 -21.25
N TRP A 275 -22.64 11.65 -21.93
CA TRP A 275 -22.74 12.77 -22.84
C TRP A 275 -24.10 13.47 -22.73
N PHE A 276 -24.05 14.78 -22.95
CA PHE A 276 -25.24 15.60 -23.03
C PHE A 276 -25.84 15.44 -24.41
N GLU A 277 -27.04 14.88 -24.48
CA GLU A 277 -27.82 14.87 -25.71
C GLU A 277 -28.71 16.09 -25.76
N ILE A 278 -28.46 16.98 -26.73
CA ILE A 278 -29.38 18.07 -27.07
C ILE A 278 -30.35 17.56 -28.14
N LEU A 279 -31.20 16.59 -27.80
CA LEU A 279 -32.19 16.04 -28.72
C LEU A 279 -33.55 16.77 -28.68
N SER A 280 -33.74 17.70 -27.74
CA SER A 280 -34.91 18.59 -27.72
C SER A 280 -34.66 19.84 -26.85
N ALA A 281 -35.65 20.72 -26.69
CA ALA A 281 -35.55 22.01 -25.98
C ALA A 281 -35.11 21.95 -24.50
N ASN A 282 -34.83 20.76 -23.95
CA ASN A 282 -34.30 20.52 -22.62
C ASN A 282 -32.99 19.73 -22.71
N THR A 283 -32.03 20.03 -21.84
CA THR A 283 -30.82 19.21 -21.65
C THR A 283 -31.18 17.84 -21.09
N SER A 284 -30.94 16.79 -21.87
CA SER A 284 -31.03 15.39 -21.44
C SER A 284 -29.61 14.83 -21.27
N ILE A 285 -29.41 13.98 -20.26
CA ILE A 285 -28.14 13.28 -20.05
C ILE A 285 -28.30 11.85 -20.52
N ALA A 286 -27.42 11.43 -21.42
CA ALA A 286 -27.32 10.05 -21.84
C ALA A 286 -26.05 9.42 -21.27
N ASN A 287 -26.18 8.19 -20.78
CA ASN A 287 -25.07 7.43 -20.19
C ASN A 287 -24.78 6.19 -21.03
N TYR A 288 -23.50 5.98 -21.33
CA TYR A 288 -23.01 4.89 -22.16
C TYR A 288 -21.99 4.10 -21.38
N ASP A 289 -22.41 2.91 -21.02
CA ASP A 289 -21.61 2.00 -20.24
C ASP A 289 -21.06 0.92 -21.16
N LEU A 290 -19.74 0.84 -21.27
CA LEU A 290 -19.01 -0.16 -22.02
C LEU A 290 -18.59 -1.30 -21.09
N PHE A 291 -18.94 -2.52 -21.49
CA PHE A 291 -18.66 -3.74 -20.73
C PHE A 291 -17.91 -4.75 -21.59
N LEU A 292 -16.84 -5.30 -21.03
CA LEU A 292 -16.18 -6.47 -21.59
C LEU A 292 -15.98 -7.50 -20.50
N THR A 293 -16.49 -8.72 -20.71
CA THR A 293 -16.09 -9.86 -19.88
C THR A 293 -14.75 -10.38 -20.38
N TYR A 294 -13.72 -10.27 -19.55
CA TYR A 294 -12.38 -10.77 -19.85
C TYR A 294 -11.85 -11.58 -18.67
N GLN A 295 -11.04 -12.59 -18.96
CA GLN A 295 -10.32 -13.34 -17.93
C GLN A 295 -8.93 -12.75 -17.79
N TYR A 296 -8.67 -12.10 -16.66
CA TYR A 296 -7.35 -11.56 -16.38
C TYR A 296 -6.33 -12.70 -16.25
N ASN A 297 -5.15 -12.51 -16.85
CA ASN A 297 -4.00 -13.33 -16.49
C ASN A 297 -3.61 -13.03 -15.04
N ASP A 298 -3.63 -14.07 -14.20
CA ASP A 298 -3.23 -14.06 -12.79
C ASP A 298 -1.73 -13.85 -12.62
N ARG A 299 -1.23 -12.66 -12.96
CA ARG A 299 0.15 -12.29 -12.62
C ARG A 299 0.13 -11.64 -11.24
N PRO A 300 0.49 -12.39 -10.17
CA PRO A 300 0.48 -11.82 -8.83
C PRO A 300 1.41 -10.60 -8.79
N ASN A 301 1.00 -9.57 -8.06
CA ASN A 301 1.84 -8.39 -7.77
C ASN A 301 2.11 -7.47 -8.98
N THR A 302 1.18 -7.40 -9.93
CA THR A 302 1.29 -6.53 -11.10
C THR A 302 0.11 -5.56 -11.15
N LEU A 303 0.35 -4.36 -11.67
CA LEU A 303 -0.69 -3.42 -12.06
C LEU A 303 -1.05 -3.70 -13.52
N CYS A 304 -2.33 -3.87 -13.83
CA CYS A 304 -2.77 -4.08 -15.20
C CYS A 304 -3.54 -2.87 -15.70
N TRP A 305 -3.15 -2.34 -16.85
CA TRP A 305 -3.94 -1.37 -17.60
C TRP A 305 -4.41 -1.99 -18.90
N THR A 306 -5.66 -1.74 -19.23
CA THR A 306 -6.29 -2.23 -20.46
C THR A 306 -6.63 -1.04 -21.34
N HIS A 307 -6.12 -1.05 -22.55
CA HIS A 307 -6.51 -0.18 -23.65
C HIS A 307 -7.53 -0.90 -24.52
N PHE A 308 -8.65 -0.23 -24.78
CA PHE A 308 -9.65 -0.65 -25.74
C PHE A 308 -9.61 0.25 -26.96
N SER A 309 -9.72 -0.35 -28.14
CA SER A 309 -9.88 0.35 -29.41
C SER A 309 -11.09 -0.22 -30.13
N PHE A 310 -12.00 0.64 -30.56
CA PHE A 310 -13.19 0.24 -31.31
C PHE A 310 -13.57 1.31 -32.32
N SER A 311 -13.98 0.89 -33.50
CA SER A 311 -14.51 1.81 -34.51
C SER A 311 -15.87 2.31 -34.04
N ALA A 312 -16.05 3.63 -33.89
CA ALA A 312 -17.40 4.18 -33.93
C ALA A 312 -17.88 4.09 -35.38
N SER A 313 -19.07 3.56 -35.64
CA SER A 313 -19.70 3.85 -36.92
C SER A 313 -20.01 5.35 -36.99
N ASP A 314 -19.89 5.95 -38.17
CA ASP A 314 -20.27 7.36 -38.44
C ASP A 314 -21.71 7.68 -37.98
N GLU A 315 -22.53 6.63 -37.79
CA GLU A 315 -23.87 6.67 -37.24
C GLU A 315 -23.99 5.64 -36.11
N TRP A 316 -24.23 6.07 -34.87
CA TRP A 316 -24.67 5.14 -33.83
C TRP A 316 -26.17 4.93 -34.00
N ILE A 317 -26.53 3.91 -34.78
CA ILE A 317 -27.94 3.59 -35.04
C ILE A 317 -28.60 3.12 -33.74
N LEU A 318 -29.46 3.97 -33.17
CA LEU A 318 -30.40 3.67 -32.10
C LEU A 318 -31.55 2.81 -32.66
N PRO A 319 -32.29 2.06 -31.81
CA PRO A 319 -33.48 1.34 -32.24
C PRO A 319 -34.54 2.31 -32.82
N GLY A 320 -35.17 1.95 -33.95
CA GLY A 320 -36.27 2.70 -34.55
C GLY A 320 -35.89 3.72 -35.64
N ASP A 321 -34.91 3.41 -36.48
CA ASP A 321 -34.40 4.27 -37.56
C ASP A 321 -33.80 5.63 -37.09
N MET A 322 -33.47 5.73 -35.79
CA MET A 322 -32.82 6.92 -35.22
C MET A 322 -31.31 6.76 -35.31
N ALA A 323 -30.65 7.44 -36.23
CA ALA A 323 -29.20 7.56 -36.24
C ALA A 323 -28.77 8.65 -35.24
N LEU A 324 -27.96 8.31 -34.24
CA LEU A 324 -27.21 9.32 -33.51
C LEU A 324 -26.02 9.72 -34.39
N HIS A 325 -26.16 10.86 -35.07
CA HIS A 325 -25.01 11.52 -35.64
C HIS A 325 -24.24 12.15 -34.48
N VAL A 326 -23.08 11.60 -34.15
CA VAL A 326 -22.11 12.28 -33.27
C VAL A 326 -21.51 13.43 -34.09
N ASN A 327 -22.33 14.43 -34.41
CA ASN A 327 -21.95 15.60 -35.19
C ASN A 327 -21.29 16.67 -34.32
N ASP A 328 -21.05 16.39 -33.04
CA ASP A 328 -20.35 17.31 -32.17
C ASP A 328 -18.85 17.02 -32.19
N THR A 329 -18.16 17.83 -32.98
CA THR A 329 -16.78 18.33 -32.75
C THR A 329 -16.50 18.84 -31.31
N LYS A 330 -17.41 18.63 -30.36
CA LYS A 330 -17.32 18.96 -28.94
C LYS A 330 -17.47 17.73 -28.04
N LEU A 331 -17.15 16.52 -28.52
CA LEU A 331 -16.59 15.53 -27.62
C LEU A 331 -15.32 16.16 -27.05
N GLN A 332 -15.42 16.69 -25.83
CA GLN A 332 -14.26 17.22 -25.15
C GLN A 332 -13.28 16.07 -25.03
N GLN A 333 -12.16 16.16 -25.77
CA GLN A 333 -10.99 15.36 -25.48
C GLN A 333 -10.56 15.78 -24.08
N TYR A 334 -11.05 15.03 -23.10
CA TYR A 334 -10.55 15.18 -21.76
C TYR A 334 -9.16 14.54 -21.77
N ASN A 335 -8.15 15.40 -21.89
CA ASN A 335 -6.77 15.00 -21.67
C ASN A 335 -6.56 14.81 -20.16
N LEU A 336 -7.24 13.81 -19.61
CA LEU A 336 -7.01 13.34 -18.26
C LEU A 336 -5.59 12.73 -18.26
N ASN A 337 -4.75 13.05 -17.29
CA ASN A 337 -3.43 12.44 -17.19
C ASN A 337 -3.48 11.45 -16.03
N PRO A 338 -4.00 10.22 -16.22
CA PRO A 338 -4.12 9.28 -15.14
C PRO A 338 -2.73 8.91 -14.65
N TRP A 339 -2.64 8.61 -13.37
CA TRP A 339 -1.41 8.18 -12.75
C TRP A 339 -1.71 7.14 -11.70
N PHE A 340 -0.72 6.36 -11.37
CA PHE A 340 -0.80 5.41 -10.29
C PHE A 340 0.37 5.64 -9.34
N ASP A 341 0.05 5.48 -8.07
CA ASP A 341 1.01 5.43 -6.99
C ASP A 341 1.06 4.01 -6.48
N PHE A 342 2.23 3.55 -6.05
CA PHE A 342 2.32 2.28 -5.37
C PHE A 342 3.32 2.31 -4.23
N TYR A 343 3.15 1.35 -3.33
CA TYR A 343 4.13 0.97 -2.32
C TYR A 343 4.58 -0.46 -2.57
N ASP A 344 5.89 -0.69 -2.57
CA ASP A 344 6.44 -2.04 -2.57
C ASP A 344 6.23 -2.73 -1.21
N LEU A 345 6.63 -4.00 -1.11
CA LEU A 345 6.55 -4.79 0.13
C LEU A 345 7.35 -4.24 1.32
N TYR A 346 8.25 -3.29 1.09
CA TYR A 346 9.02 -2.58 2.12
C TYR A 346 8.50 -1.14 2.34
N GLY A 347 7.40 -0.74 1.70
CA GLY A 347 6.85 0.60 1.83
C GLY A 347 7.59 1.68 1.03
N ASN A 348 8.47 1.31 0.09
CA ASN A 348 9.06 2.26 -0.85
C ASN A 348 8.00 2.72 -1.85
N TYR A 349 7.97 4.01 -2.12
CA TYR A 349 6.93 4.65 -2.91
C TYR A 349 7.41 4.95 -4.33
N ALA A 350 6.48 4.88 -5.29
CA ALA A 350 6.66 5.49 -6.60
C ALA A 350 5.34 6.00 -7.17
N SER A 351 5.46 6.93 -8.12
CA SER A 351 4.34 7.51 -8.86
C SER A 351 4.67 7.57 -10.34
N PHE A 352 3.74 7.13 -11.17
CA PHE A 352 3.90 7.08 -12.61
C PHE A 352 2.61 7.52 -13.31
N SER A 353 2.73 8.35 -14.33
CA SER A 353 1.63 8.69 -15.23
C SER A 353 1.48 7.65 -16.34
N ILE A 354 0.25 7.44 -16.80
CA ILE A 354 -0.07 6.60 -17.93
C ILE A 354 -0.84 7.41 -18.96
N HIS A 355 -0.53 7.22 -20.23
CA HIS A 355 -1.26 7.86 -21.31
C HIS A 355 -1.22 7.00 -22.57
N TYR A 356 -2.22 7.21 -23.44
CA TYR A 356 -2.22 6.64 -24.78
C TYR A 356 -1.47 7.58 -25.72
N ASN A 357 -0.50 7.07 -26.46
CA ASN A 357 0.20 7.83 -27.50
C ASN A 357 -0.51 7.63 -28.85
N PRO A 358 -1.14 8.68 -29.42
CA PRO A 358 -1.90 8.58 -30.67
C PRO A 358 -1.01 8.41 -31.91
N THR A 359 0.29 8.69 -31.82
CA THR A 359 1.24 8.53 -32.93
C THR A 359 1.78 7.11 -33.00
N SER A 360 2.13 6.51 -31.86
CA SER A 360 2.61 5.11 -31.82
C SER A 360 1.47 4.10 -31.68
N HIS A 361 0.27 4.55 -31.28
CA HIS A 361 -0.86 3.72 -30.88
C HIS A 361 -0.54 2.78 -29.71
N GLU A 362 0.29 3.23 -28.77
CA GLU A 362 0.72 2.45 -27.61
C GLU A 362 0.35 3.13 -26.29
N ILE A 363 0.24 2.33 -25.23
CA ILE A 363 0.19 2.83 -23.85
C ILE A 363 1.61 3.17 -23.43
N GLU A 364 1.82 4.38 -22.95
CA GLU A 364 3.09 4.84 -22.43
C GLU A 364 3.00 5.08 -20.92
N VAL A 365 4.07 4.73 -20.22
CA VAL A 365 4.25 5.00 -18.79
C VAL A 365 5.38 6.00 -18.62
N ASN A 366 5.16 7.07 -17.86
CA ASN A 366 6.18 8.06 -17.55
C ASN A 366 6.29 8.29 -16.04
N GLN A 367 7.46 8.70 -15.58
CA GLN A 367 7.62 9.10 -14.18
C GLN A 367 6.90 10.44 -13.97
N LYS A 368 6.14 10.54 -12.87
CA LYS A 368 5.39 11.75 -12.51
C LYS A 368 6.25 12.73 -11.72
#